data_AF-A0A0S7XTI8-F1
#
_entry.id   AF-A0A0S7XTI8-F1
#
_cell.length_a   1.000
_cell.length_b   1.000
_cell.length_c   1.000
_cell.angle_alpha   90.00
_cell.angle_beta   90.00
_cell.angle_gamma   90.00
#
_symmetry.space_group_name_H-M   'P 1'
#
loop_
_entity.id
_entity.type
_entity.pdbx_description
1 polymer ?
#
loop_
_entity_poly.entity_id
_entity_poly.type
_entity_poly.pdbx_seq_one_letter_code
_entity_poly.pdbx_strand_id
1 'polypeptide(L)'
;GTCTRVPDHSLITEKLDWYGLDIYPKGGRMTERDLAFILDLWRSFTRGTKAEFHITELQGGQNVRWGAPAYVKGPEIKVWTEMTLKHGAQAILYHAWRPPLFGAETGGFGILRADGSPTKRLEVIKKLAKRIRPSPPVPHPKVAIAYLHASEVQTYQEQGPPRGIAGQWEPIRTDIGLMYSMHSISGAHLATYQKGKPVDFIFEKDLDSGNLPYKIILLPNPYLLSKQQYNNLKKWISRGGTLITEARFGLKDENGHLYPTPLLEDLLGIVYEYTEPTRKGFLDGIKGKPKRSQIIAKKIGKGKAIYANFSIFLEIRNGSKKWLKAIRRKLK
;
A
#
# COMPACT_ATOMS: atom_id res chain seq x y z
N GLY A 1 12.81 -18.65 -7.32
CA GLY A 1 11.90 -17.63 -7.84
C GLY A 1 10.59 -17.72 -7.12
N THR A 2 10.27 -16.73 -6.28
CA THR A 2 8.91 -16.54 -5.76
C THR A 2 8.03 -16.22 -6.96
N CYS A 3 7.03 -17.06 -7.22
CA CYS A 3 6.02 -16.80 -8.23
C CYS A 3 5.26 -15.53 -7.83
N THR A 4 5.65 -14.36 -8.36
CA THR A 4 4.95 -13.09 -8.15
C THR A 4 3.73 -12.99 -9.05
N ARG A 5 2.91 -14.05 -9.10
CA ARG A 5 1.53 -13.93 -9.56
C ARG A 5 0.73 -13.33 -8.41
N VAL A 6 0.89 -12.02 -8.18
CA VAL A 6 -0.01 -11.30 -7.29
C VAL A 6 -1.30 -11.12 -8.07
N PRO A 7 -2.40 -11.78 -7.69
CA PRO A 7 -3.67 -11.57 -8.38
C PRO A 7 -4.12 -10.12 -8.17
N ASP A 8 -4.87 -9.56 -9.11
CA ASP A 8 -5.49 -8.25 -8.92
C ASP A 8 -6.63 -8.38 -7.90
N HIS A 9 -6.28 -8.14 -6.63
CA HIS A 9 -7.19 -8.24 -5.50
C HIS A 9 -8.41 -7.31 -5.60
N SER A 10 -8.33 -6.25 -6.41
CA SER A 10 -9.43 -5.28 -6.56
C SER A 10 -10.62 -5.81 -7.36
N LEU A 11 -10.42 -6.90 -8.11
CA LEU A 11 -11.42 -7.56 -8.96
C LEU A 11 -12.09 -8.78 -8.29
N ILE A 12 -11.49 -9.31 -7.23
CA ILE A 12 -11.91 -10.59 -6.63
C ILE A 12 -13.17 -10.43 -5.78
N THR A 13 -13.35 -9.27 -5.15
CA THR A 13 -14.32 -9.06 -4.06
C THR A 13 -15.78 -8.92 -4.51
N GLU A 14 -16.04 -8.67 -5.79
CA GLU A 14 -17.39 -8.33 -6.29
C GLU A 14 -18.45 -9.40 -6.03
N LYS A 15 -18.04 -10.68 -6.08
CA LYS A 15 -18.96 -11.82 -5.97
C LYS A 15 -18.83 -12.59 -4.66
N LEU A 16 -18.06 -12.07 -3.70
CA LEU A 16 -17.82 -12.73 -2.42
C LEU A 16 -18.69 -12.14 -1.32
N ASP A 17 -19.04 -12.95 -0.33
CA ASP A 17 -19.71 -12.49 0.90
C ASP A 17 -18.69 -12.01 1.94
N TRP A 18 -17.45 -12.51 1.87
CA TRP A 18 -16.33 -12.03 2.66
C TRP A 18 -15.02 -12.19 1.87
N TYR A 19 -14.04 -11.36 2.22
CA TYR A 19 -12.70 -11.40 1.67
C TYR A 19 -11.68 -11.11 2.75
N GLY A 20 -10.56 -11.81 2.72
CA GLY A 20 -9.58 -11.73 3.79
C GLY A 20 -8.17 -12.02 3.37
N LEU A 21 -7.33 -12.15 4.39
CA LEU A 21 -5.92 -12.48 4.27
C LEU A 21 -5.42 -13.26 5.47
N ASP A 22 -4.29 -13.89 5.22
CA ASP A 22 -3.45 -14.54 6.21
C ASP A 22 -2.32 -13.58 6.58
N ILE A 23 -2.16 -13.30 7.88
CA ILE A 23 -1.19 -12.34 8.38
C ILE A 23 -0.45 -12.85 9.62
N TYR A 24 0.89 -12.79 9.52
CA TYR A 24 1.81 -13.31 10.52
C TYR A 24 2.74 -12.24 11.05
N PRO A 25 2.31 -11.35 11.97
CA PRO A 25 3.08 -10.18 12.35
C PRO A 25 4.46 -10.48 12.93
N LYS A 26 4.57 -11.49 13.82
CA LYS A 26 5.85 -11.86 14.42
C LYS A 26 6.77 -12.52 13.38
N GLY A 27 6.22 -13.47 12.61
CA GLY A 27 6.95 -14.15 11.55
C GLY A 27 7.45 -13.21 10.45
N GLY A 28 6.66 -12.20 10.10
CA GLY A 28 7.02 -11.16 9.14
C GLY A 28 7.85 -10.01 9.71
N ARG A 29 8.20 -10.03 11.01
CA ARG A 29 8.85 -8.91 11.74
C ARG A 29 8.11 -7.58 11.55
N MET A 30 6.79 -7.64 11.46
CA MET A 30 5.95 -6.47 11.21
C MET A 30 5.95 -5.55 12.42
N THR A 31 6.15 -4.27 12.16
CA THR A 31 5.79 -3.22 13.13
C THR A 31 4.27 -3.04 13.16
N GLU A 32 3.74 -2.33 14.17
CA GLU A 32 2.31 -1.98 14.20
C GLU A 32 1.88 -1.19 12.95
N ARG A 33 2.79 -0.40 12.37
CA ARG A 33 2.53 0.36 11.14
C ARG A 33 2.43 -0.58 9.95
N ASP A 34 3.32 -1.57 9.84
CA ASP A 34 3.29 -2.51 8.71
C ASP A 34 2.01 -3.37 8.77
N LEU A 35 1.57 -3.74 9.99
CA LEU A 35 0.27 -4.36 10.20
C LEU A 35 -0.87 -3.43 9.75
N ALA A 36 -0.89 -2.17 10.19
CA ALA A 36 -1.91 -1.21 9.79
C ALA A 36 -1.98 -1.00 8.26
N PHE A 37 -0.82 -0.93 7.59
CA PHE A 37 -0.73 -0.81 6.14
C PHE A 37 -1.45 -1.95 5.43
N ILE A 38 -1.15 -3.20 5.82
CA ILE A 38 -1.75 -4.38 5.21
C ILE A 38 -3.26 -4.44 5.51
N LEU A 39 -3.67 -4.15 6.75
CA LEU A 39 -5.09 -4.13 7.12
C LEU A 39 -5.88 -3.08 6.33
N ASP A 40 -5.33 -1.87 6.17
CA ASP A 40 -5.94 -0.80 5.40
C ASP A 40 -6.08 -1.16 3.92
N LEU A 41 -5.05 -1.77 3.34
CA LEU A 41 -5.06 -2.21 1.94
C LEU A 41 -6.11 -3.30 1.72
N TRP A 42 -6.14 -4.34 2.55
CA TRP A 42 -7.08 -5.44 2.36
C TRP A 42 -8.53 -5.06 2.63
N ARG A 43 -8.79 -4.26 3.67
CA ARG A 43 -10.12 -3.68 3.88
C ARG A 43 -10.57 -2.88 2.66
N SER A 44 -9.65 -2.14 2.03
CA SER A 44 -10.01 -1.28 0.91
C SER A 44 -10.43 -2.08 -0.32
N PHE A 45 -9.92 -3.30 -0.54
CA PHE A 45 -10.41 -4.17 -1.63
C PHE A 45 -11.88 -4.53 -1.49
N THR A 46 -12.42 -4.56 -0.26
CA THR A 46 -13.84 -4.86 -0.03
C THR A 46 -14.72 -3.61 -0.06
N ARG A 47 -14.14 -2.40 -0.10
CA ARG A 47 -14.90 -1.14 -0.15
C ARG A 47 -15.77 -1.10 -1.40
N GLY A 48 -17.04 -0.74 -1.22
CA GLY A 48 -18.01 -0.60 -2.31
C GLY A 48 -18.51 -1.95 -2.83
N THR A 49 -18.17 -3.06 -2.16
CA THR A 49 -18.70 -4.40 -2.45
C THR A 49 -19.56 -4.89 -1.28
N LYS A 50 -20.26 -6.01 -1.47
CA LYS A 50 -20.97 -6.69 -0.38
C LYS A 50 -20.04 -7.50 0.55
N ALA A 51 -18.79 -7.71 0.15
CA ALA A 51 -17.86 -8.56 0.88
C ALA A 51 -17.45 -7.93 2.21
N GLU A 52 -17.56 -8.68 3.30
CA GLU A 52 -16.99 -8.31 4.58
C GLU A 52 -15.46 -8.47 4.59
N PHE A 53 -14.75 -7.61 5.32
CA PHE A 53 -13.30 -7.76 5.52
C PHE A 53 -13.02 -8.71 6.69
N HIS A 54 -12.35 -9.84 6.44
CA HIS A 54 -12.01 -10.86 7.44
C HIS A 54 -10.50 -11.07 7.57
N ILE A 55 -10.02 -11.51 8.73
CA ILE A 55 -8.70 -12.16 8.86
C ILE A 55 -8.91 -13.66 8.95
N THR A 56 -8.50 -14.36 7.91
CA THR A 56 -8.66 -15.82 7.77
C THR A 56 -7.58 -16.59 8.52
N GLU A 57 -6.40 -15.99 8.69
CA GLU A 57 -5.34 -16.51 9.54
C GLU A 57 -4.58 -15.37 10.23
N LEU A 58 -4.80 -15.19 11.53
CA LEU A 58 -3.97 -14.35 12.38
C LEU A 58 -3.01 -15.25 13.15
N GLN A 59 -1.73 -14.89 13.19
CA GLN A 59 -0.73 -15.66 13.93
C GLN A 59 -1.12 -15.94 15.39
N GLY A 60 -1.43 -17.21 15.69
CA GLY A 60 -1.78 -17.70 17.01
C GLY A 60 -0.58 -18.16 17.83
N GLY A 61 0.56 -18.47 17.19
CA GLY A 61 1.71 -19.11 17.81
C GLY A 61 3.01 -18.94 17.02
N GLN A 62 4.06 -19.66 17.40
CA GLN A 62 5.37 -19.55 16.78
C GLN A 62 5.35 -19.99 15.31
N ASN A 63 5.87 -19.16 14.40
CA ASN A 63 6.13 -19.62 13.04
C ASN A 63 7.34 -20.57 13.06
N VAL A 64 7.25 -21.70 12.36
CA VAL A 64 8.29 -22.74 12.31
C VAL A 64 8.89 -22.94 10.92
N ARG A 65 8.26 -22.41 9.87
CA ARG A 65 8.65 -22.69 8.48
C ARG A 65 8.92 -21.44 7.65
N TRP A 66 8.13 -20.39 7.84
CA TRP A 66 8.10 -19.24 6.95
C TRP A 66 8.59 -17.97 7.66
N GLY A 67 9.20 -17.05 6.90
CA GLY A 67 9.66 -15.77 7.43
C GLY A 67 10.76 -15.93 8.49
N ALA A 68 10.61 -15.24 9.63
CA ALA A 68 11.51 -15.27 10.77
C ALA A 68 10.88 -15.99 11.96
N PRO A 69 11.20 -17.29 12.18
CA PRO A 69 10.71 -18.06 13.32
C PRO A 69 11.00 -17.37 14.65
N ALA A 70 9.97 -17.14 15.45
CA ALA A 70 10.11 -16.57 16.79
C ALA A 70 8.92 -16.95 17.68
N TYR A 71 9.20 -17.12 18.97
CA TYR A 71 8.18 -17.45 19.96
C TYR A 71 7.19 -16.30 20.18
N VAL A 72 5.89 -16.63 20.18
CA VAL A 72 4.80 -15.69 20.50
C VAL A 72 4.44 -15.82 21.97
N LYS A 73 4.67 -14.75 22.75
CA LYS A 73 4.53 -14.79 24.22
C LYS A 73 3.09 -14.62 24.72
N GLY A 74 2.20 -14.08 23.88
CA GLY A 74 0.80 -13.83 24.21
C GLY A 74 0.39 -12.35 24.26
N PRO A 75 1.10 -11.44 24.97
CA PRO A 75 0.72 -10.03 25.01
C PRO A 75 0.63 -9.35 23.62
N GLU A 76 1.43 -9.82 22.67
CA GLU A 76 1.46 -9.33 21.29
C GLU A 76 0.12 -9.57 20.56
N ILE A 77 -0.59 -10.66 20.87
CA ILE A 77 -1.90 -11.00 20.30
C ILE A 77 -2.94 -9.92 20.58
N LYS A 78 -2.88 -9.30 21.77
CA LYS A 78 -3.77 -8.19 22.11
C LYS A 78 -3.62 -7.04 21.11
N VAL A 79 -2.39 -6.64 20.81
CA VAL A 79 -2.12 -5.54 19.89
C VAL A 79 -2.62 -5.90 18.48
N TRP A 80 -2.32 -7.11 18.00
CA TRP A 80 -2.72 -7.53 16.66
C TRP A 80 -4.24 -7.59 16.51
N THR A 81 -4.94 -8.16 17.51
CA THR A 81 -6.40 -8.30 17.51
C THR A 81 -7.08 -6.94 17.57
N GLU A 82 -6.65 -6.06 18.48
CA GLU A 82 -7.24 -4.72 18.61
C GLU A 82 -7.00 -3.85 17.37
N MET A 83 -5.81 -3.94 16.76
CA MET A 83 -5.52 -3.25 15.50
C MET A 83 -6.40 -3.77 14.37
N THR A 84 -6.53 -5.09 14.25
CA THR A 84 -7.36 -5.74 13.22
C THR A 84 -8.82 -5.28 13.31
N LEU A 85 -9.41 -5.27 14.52
CA LEU A 85 -10.78 -4.79 14.74
C LEU A 85 -10.92 -3.28 14.44
N LYS A 86 -9.96 -2.45 14.88
CA LYS A 86 -9.97 -1.01 14.60
C LYS A 86 -9.89 -0.68 13.12
N HIS A 87 -9.27 -1.57 12.34
CA HIS A 87 -9.18 -1.48 10.89
C HIS A 87 -10.30 -2.23 10.18
N GLY A 88 -11.42 -2.52 10.87
CA GLY A 88 -12.69 -2.87 10.24
C GLY A 88 -12.94 -4.35 10.00
N ALA A 89 -12.06 -5.25 10.47
CA ALA A 89 -12.29 -6.68 10.32
C ALA A 89 -13.56 -7.13 11.07
N GLN A 90 -14.39 -7.92 10.40
CA GLN A 90 -15.63 -8.49 10.96
C GLN A 90 -15.41 -9.87 11.59
N ALA A 91 -14.39 -10.59 11.14
CA ALA A 91 -13.97 -11.87 11.71
C ALA A 91 -12.45 -11.95 11.85
N ILE A 92 -11.99 -12.68 12.87
CA ILE A 92 -10.58 -12.97 13.12
C ILE A 92 -10.47 -14.45 13.48
N LEU A 93 -9.80 -15.21 12.62
CA LEU A 93 -9.48 -16.61 12.85
C LEU A 93 -7.99 -16.73 13.16
N TYR A 94 -7.64 -17.39 14.25
CA TYR A 94 -6.23 -17.60 14.59
C TYR A 94 -5.72 -18.89 13.97
N HIS A 95 -4.61 -18.81 13.23
CA HIS A 95 -3.88 -19.97 12.75
C HIS A 95 -2.80 -20.35 13.77
N ALA A 96 -2.85 -21.51 14.44
CA ALA A 96 -3.92 -22.53 14.42
C ALA A 96 -4.40 -22.83 15.86
N TRP A 97 -5.44 -23.65 16.02
CA TRP A 97 -5.94 -24.03 17.35
C TRP A 97 -4.87 -24.77 18.18
N ARG A 98 -4.32 -25.85 17.63
CA ARG A 98 -3.28 -26.70 18.21
C ARG A 98 -2.15 -26.87 17.19
N PRO A 99 -0.87 -26.89 17.60
CA PRO A 99 0.22 -27.15 16.67
C PRO A 99 0.07 -28.53 16.02
N PRO A 100 0.33 -28.67 14.71
CA PRO A 100 0.35 -29.99 14.07
C PRO A 100 1.52 -30.81 14.63
N LEU A 101 1.32 -32.12 14.79
CA LEU A 101 2.32 -33.05 15.35
C LEU A 101 3.21 -33.70 14.27
N PHE A 102 2.84 -33.54 13.01
CA PHE A 102 3.56 -34.06 11.85
C PHE A 102 3.26 -33.18 10.62
N GLY A 103 4.04 -33.37 9.55
CA GLY A 103 3.91 -32.61 8.31
C GLY A 103 4.76 -31.35 8.29
N ALA A 104 4.56 -30.53 7.27
CA ALA A 104 5.52 -29.48 6.95
C ALA A 104 5.52 -28.29 7.93
N GLU A 105 4.48 -28.13 8.75
CA GLU A 105 4.33 -27.04 9.72
C GLU A 105 4.37 -27.51 11.17
N THR A 106 4.93 -28.71 11.40
CA THR A 106 5.03 -29.39 12.70
C THR A 106 5.52 -28.45 13.81
N GLY A 107 4.79 -28.43 14.93
CA GLY A 107 5.12 -27.65 16.11
C GLY A 107 4.81 -26.15 16.00
N GLY A 108 4.32 -25.67 14.85
CA GLY A 108 4.05 -24.27 14.60
C GLY A 108 2.64 -23.79 14.95
N PHE A 109 2.52 -22.46 14.98
CA PHE A 109 1.31 -21.63 14.89
C PHE A 109 0.21 -21.82 15.96
N GLY A 110 0.21 -22.91 16.71
CA GLY A 110 -0.85 -23.22 17.67
C GLY A 110 -1.02 -22.19 18.79
N ILE A 111 -2.27 -21.85 19.10
CA ILE A 111 -2.67 -21.12 20.31
C ILE A 111 -2.39 -22.00 21.53
N LEU A 112 -2.70 -23.30 21.45
CA LEU A 112 -2.44 -24.30 22.49
C LEU A 112 -0.99 -24.82 22.47
N ARG A 113 -0.65 -25.66 23.45
CA ARG A 113 0.53 -26.53 23.41
C ARG A 113 0.27 -27.74 22.52
N ALA A 114 1.35 -28.44 22.14
CA ALA A 114 1.26 -29.66 21.34
C ALA A 114 0.45 -30.77 22.03
N ASP A 115 0.43 -30.82 23.37
CA ASP A 115 -0.39 -31.72 24.19
C ASP A 115 -1.86 -31.27 24.36
N GLY A 116 -2.24 -30.11 23.82
CA GLY A 116 -3.57 -29.52 23.96
C GLY A 116 -3.78 -28.65 25.20
N SER A 117 -2.79 -28.54 26.09
CA SER A 117 -2.93 -27.71 27.30
C SER A 117 -2.96 -26.20 26.99
N PRO A 118 -3.67 -25.40 27.81
CA PRO A 118 -3.80 -23.96 27.65
C PRO A 118 -2.45 -23.21 27.67
N THR A 119 -2.42 -22.05 27.02
CA THR A 119 -1.26 -21.14 27.06
C THR A 119 -1.65 -19.74 27.47
N LYS A 120 -0.66 -18.89 27.77
CA LYS A 120 -0.85 -17.45 27.94
C LYS A 120 -1.49 -16.78 26.71
N ARG A 121 -1.32 -17.35 25.51
CA ARG A 121 -1.94 -16.87 24.28
C ARG A 121 -3.45 -17.07 24.33
N LEU A 122 -3.91 -18.26 24.70
CA LEU A 122 -5.33 -18.56 24.89
C LEU A 122 -5.97 -17.65 25.95
N GLU A 123 -5.28 -17.42 27.07
CA GLU A 123 -5.81 -16.56 28.13
C GLU A 123 -5.98 -15.10 27.69
N VAL A 124 -5.09 -14.58 26.85
CA VAL A 124 -5.25 -13.25 26.24
C VAL A 124 -6.45 -13.24 25.29
N ILE A 125 -6.59 -14.25 24.43
CA ILE A 125 -7.70 -14.37 23.47
C ILE A 125 -9.04 -14.43 24.19
N LYS A 126 -9.18 -15.26 25.23
CA LYS A 126 -10.40 -15.34 26.05
C LYS A 126 -10.79 -13.99 26.66
N LYS A 127 -9.81 -13.23 27.17
CA LYS A 127 -10.05 -11.91 27.75
C LYS A 127 -10.51 -10.90 26.70
N LEU A 128 -9.97 -10.98 25.48
CA LEU A 128 -10.38 -10.12 24.37
C LEU A 128 -11.79 -10.46 23.90
N ALA A 129 -12.08 -11.74 23.66
CA ALA A 129 -13.39 -12.21 23.21
C ALA A 129 -14.54 -11.71 24.09
N LYS A 130 -14.37 -11.70 25.41
CA LYS A 130 -15.37 -11.17 26.36
C LYS A 130 -15.66 -9.67 26.19
N ARG A 131 -14.69 -8.91 25.67
CA ARG A 131 -14.76 -7.44 25.49
C ARG A 131 -15.14 -7.02 24.08
N ILE A 132 -15.01 -7.92 23.10
CA ILE A 132 -15.41 -7.61 21.72
C ILE A 132 -16.92 -7.34 21.72
N ARG A 133 -17.27 -6.29 20.99
CA ARG A 133 -18.63 -5.89 20.65
C ARG A 133 -18.66 -5.70 19.13
N PRO A 134 -19.82 -5.79 18.49
CA PRO A 134 -19.95 -5.39 17.09
C PRO A 134 -19.30 -4.01 16.89
N SER A 135 -18.30 -3.94 16.01
CA SER A 135 -17.58 -2.70 15.76
C SER A 135 -18.47 -1.76 14.94
N PRO A 136 -18.51 -0.45 15.25
CA PRO A 136 -19.12 0.51 14.34
C PRO A 136 -18.37 0.50 12.99
N PRO A 137 -19.03 0.91 11.90
CA PRO A 137 -18.37 1.06 10.61
C PRO A 137 -17.11 1.91 10.72
N VAL A 138 -16.05 1.55 9.98
CA VAL A 138 -14.83 2.36 9.92
C VAL A 138 -15.20 3.75 9.39
N PRO A 139 -14.91 4.84 10.13
CA PRO A 139 -15.24 6.18 9.67
C PRO A 139 -14.60 6.47 8.31
N HIS A 140 -15.36 7.07 7.40
CA HIS A 140 -14.85 7.46 6.08
C HIS A 140 -13.65 8.42 6.20
N PRO A 141 -12.43 8.00 5.82
CA PRO A 141 -11.26 8.85 5.89
C PRO A 141 -11.36 10.02 4.91
N LYS A 142 -10.87 11.20 5.29
CA LYS A 142 -10.79 12.37 4.37
C LYS A 142 -9.67 12.23 3.34
N VAL A 143 -8.75 11.30 3.55
CA VAL A 143 -7.54 11.08 2.75
C VAL A 143 -7.59 9.66 2.20
N ALA A 144 -7.29 9.49 0.92
CA ALA A 144 -7.05 8.19 0.30
C ALA A 144 -5.64 8.09 -0.29
N ILE A 145 -5.16 6.86 -0.43
CA ILE A 145 -3.92 6.52 -1.15
C ILE A 145 -4.32 5.75 -2.40
N ALA A 146 -3.97 6.23 -3.58
CA ALA A 146 -4.21 5.51 -4.81
C ALA A 146 -3.15 4.43 -5.00
N TYR A 147 -3.57 3.19 -5.22
CA TYR A 147 -2.73 2.09 -5.68
C TYR A 147 -3.14 1.74 -7.11
N LEU A 148 -2.26 2.02 -8.07
CA LEU A 148 -2.43 1.64 -9.46
C LEU A 148 -1.59 0.39 -9.76
N HIS A 149 -2.24 -0.76 -9.82
CA HIS A 149 -1.63 -2.04 -10.20
C HIS A 149 -0.99 -1.97 -11.60
N ALA A 150 -1.64 -1.33 -12.57
CA ALA A 150 -1.09 -1.17 -13.91
C ALA A 150 0.25 -0.38 -13.93
N SER A 151 0.37 0.63 -13.06
CA SER A 151 1.63 1.38 -12.91
C SER A 151 2.74 0.55 -12.25
N GLU A 152 2.39 -0.36 -11.33
CA GLU A 152 3.34 -1.33 -10.75
C GLU A 152 3.88 -2.26 -11.84
N VAL A 153 3.00 -2.84 -12.67
CA VAL A 153 3.40 -3.72 -13.77
C VAL A 153 4.34 -3.01 -14.74
N GLN A 154 4.00 -1.80 -15.19
CA GLN A 154 4.86 -1.03 -16.10
C GLN A 154 6.21 -0.68 -15.47
N THR A 155 6.22 -0.32 -14.19
CA THR A 155 7.47 -0.02 -13.49
C THR A 155 8.34 -1.26 -13.35
N TYR A 156 7.73 -2.41 -12.99
CA TYR A 156 8.43 -3.68 -12.88
C TYR A 156 8.98 -4.15 -14.24
N GLN A 157 8.22 -4.00 -15.33
CA GLN A 157 8.67 -4.42 -16.66
C GLN A 157 9.93 -3.67 -17.11
N GLU A 158 10.00 -2.37 -16.83
CA GLU A 158 11.11 -1.53 -17.28
C GLU A 158 12.29 -1.50 -16.30
N GLN A 159 12.03 -1.62 -15.01
CA GLN A 159 13.01 -1.43 -13.93
C GLN A 159 13.19 -2.69 -13.05
N GLY A 160 12.59 -3.80 -13.47
CA GLY A 160 12.80 -5.16 -12.95
C GLY A 160 14.26 -5.59 -12.99
N PRO A 161 14.65 -6.66 -12.25
CA PRO A 161 16.03 -7.14 -12.25
C PRO A 161 16.52 -7.38 -13.69
N PRO A 162 17.81 -7.11 -13.98
CA PRO A 162 18.35 -7.27 -15.32
C PRO A 162 18.18 -8.71 -15.79
N ARG A 163 17.91 -8.89 -17.09
CA ARG A 163 18.24 -10.16 -17.73
C ARG A 163 19.76 -10.25 -17.72
N GLY A 164 20.32 -11.30 -17.12
CA GLY A 164 21.74 -11.57 -17.22
C GLY A 164 22.11 -11.79 -18.69
N ILE A 165 22.88 -10.88 -19.27
CA ILE A 165 23.52 -11.09 -20.58
C ILE A 165 24.93 -11.56 -20.27
N ALA A 166 25.29 -12.75 -20.74
CA ALA A 166 26.65 -13.27 -20.58
C ALA A 166 27.65 -12.31 -21.23
N GLY A 167 28.69 -11.90 -20.48
CA GLY A 167 29.80 -11.10 -21.00
C GLY A 167 29.72 -9.58 -20.81
N GLN A 168 28.73 -9.04 -20.09
CA GLN A 168 28.73 -7.63 -19.70
C GLN A 168 29.23 -7.44 -18.25
N TRP A 169 30.13 -6.46 -18.07
CA TRP A 169 30.95 -6.27 -16.85
C TRP A 169 30.28 -5.48 -15.71
N GLU A 170 29.09 -4.93 -15.92
CA GLU A 170 28.28 -4.37 -14.83
C GLU A 170 26.81 -4.76 -14.99
N PRO A 171 26.11 -5.14 -13.91
CA PRO A 171 24.66 -5.20 -13.93
C PRO A 171 24.10 -3.79 -14.08
N ILE A 172 23.89 -3.33 -15.32
CA ILE A 172 23.16 -2.08 -15.60
C ILE A 172 21.66 -2.33 -15.40
N ARG A 173 21.23 -2.56 -14.16
CA ARG A 173 19.90 -2.30 -13.59
C ARG A 173 20.07 -2.36 -12.07
N THR A 174 19.91 -1.21 -11.41
CA THR A 174 19.91 -1.10 -9.94
C THR A 174 18.75 -1.92 -9.37
N ASP A 175 18.85 -2.32 -8.09
CA ASP A 175 17.91 -3.18 -7.35
C ASP A 175 16.48 -2.61 -7.14
N ILE A 176 15.86 -2.04 -8.18
CA ILE A 176 14.53 -1.41 -8.12
C ILE A 176 13.42 -2.41 -8.54
N GLY A 177 13.82 -3.64 -8.84
CA GLY A 177 12.99 -4.59 -9.56
C GLY A 177 12.03 -5.45 -8.75
N LEU A 178 11.76 -5.17 -7.48
CA LEU A 178 10.64 -5.80 -6.78
C LEU A 178 9.95 -4.68 -5.99
N MET A 179 8.72 -4.33 -6.37
CA MET A 179 7.80 -3.55 -5.53
C MET A 179 8.04 -2.04 -5.44
N TYR A 180 8.46 -1.36 -6.53
CA TYR A 180 8.66 0.10 -6.49
C TYR A 180 7.39 0.86 -6.06
N SER A 181 6.22 0.58 -6.65
CA SER A 181 5.00 1.27 -6.24
C SER A 181 4.63 0.85 -4.84
N MET A 182 4.71 -0.43 -4.48
CA MET A 182 4.45 -0.88 -3.10
C MET A 182 5.36 -0.22 -2.06
N HIS A 183 6.64 0.06 -2.37
CA HIS A 183 7.52 0.86 -1.52
C HIS A 183 7.09 2.32 -1.46
N SER A 184 6.73 2.91 -2.59
CA SER A 184 6.22 4.29 -2.65
C SER A 184 4.90 4.44 -1.88
N ILE A 185 3.96 3.50 -2.07
CA ILE A 185 2.69 3.35 -1.36
C ILE A 185 2.92 3.19 0.15
N SER A 186 3.90 2.38 0.58
CA SER A 186 4.29 2.28 1.99
C SER A 186 4.74 3.64 2.55
N GLY A 187 5.45 4.44 1.75
CA GLY A 187 5.82 5.82 2.09
C GLY A 187 4.63 6.78 2.19
N ALA A 188 3.66 6.65 1.28
CA ALA A 188 2.40 7.40 1.33
C ALA A 188 1.59 7.04 2.59
N HIS A 189 1.50 5.74 2.92
CA HIS A 189 0.86 5.27 4.15
C HIS A 189 1.59 5.77 5.41
N LEU A 190 2.92 5.76 5.42
CA LEU A 190 3.69 6.35 6.53
C LEU A 190 3.36 7.84 6.74
N ALA A 191 3.07 8.57 5.66
CA ALA A 191 2.69 9.98 5.75
C ALA A 191 1.29 10.17 6.39
N THR A 192 0.35 9.26 6.15
CA THR A 192 -1.02 9.31 6.70
C THR A 192 -1.17 8.59 8.04
N TYR A 193 -0.26 7.68 8.37
CA TYR A 193 -0.38 6.77 9.51
C TYR A 193 -0.59 7.48 10.84
N GLN A 194 -1.68 7.11 11.51
CA GLN A 194 -1.96 7.40 12.90
C GLN A 194 -2.45 6.11 13.55
N LYS A 195 -1.88 5.74 14.70
CA LYS A 195 -2.17 4.47 15.36
C LYS A 195 -3.68 4.31 15.61
N GLY A 196 -4.25 3.22 15.09
CA GLY A 196 -5.66 2.88 15.23
C GLY A 196 -6.63 3.77 14.44
N LYS A 197 -6.15 4.53 13.45
CA LYS A 197 -6.99 5.30 12.52
C LYS A 197 -6.74 4.79 11.09
N PRO A 198 -7.72 4.08 10.51
CA PRO A 198 -7.60 3.56 9.15
C PRO A 198 -7.48 4.66 8.10
N VAL A 199 -6.81 4.33 7.00
CA VAL A 199 -6.83 5.11 5.74
C VAL A 199 -7.37 4.25 4.61
N ASP A 200 -8.01 4.87 3.63
CA ASP A 200 -8.54 4.17 2.47
C ASP A 200 -7.49 4.08 1.35
N PHE A 201 -7.49 2.95 0.64
CA PHE A 201 -6.82 2.80 -0.65
C PHE A 201 -7.84 2.86 -1.79
N ILE A 202 -7.59 3.68 -2.81
CA ILE A 202 -8.40 3.69 -4.03
C ILE A 202 -7.65 2.99 -5.16
N PHE A 203 -8.39 2.43 -6.11
CA PHE A 203 -7.85 1.64 -7.22
C PHE A 203 -8.27 2.24 -8.56
N GLU A 204 -7.84 1.64 -9.67
CA GLU A 204 -8.17 2.07 -11.03
C GLU A 204 -9.68 2.31 -11.22
N LYS A 205 -10.54 1.39 -10.76
CA LYS A 205 -12.00 1.52 -10.86
C LYS A 205 -12.58 2.77 -10.20
N ASP A 206 -11.97 3.24 -9.11
CA ASP A 206 -12.39 4.48 -8.44
C ASP A 206 -12.00 5.71 -9.29
N LEU A 207 -10.83 5.67 -9.95
CA LEU A 207 -10.41 6.72 -10.88
C LEU A 207 -11.22 6.71 -12.18
N ASP A 208 -11.55 5.54 -12.71
CA ASP A 208 -12.34 5.37 -13.93
C ASP A 208 -13.77 5.88 -13.77
N SER A 209 -14.38 5.60 -12.62
CA SER A 209 -15.71 6.11 -12.26
C SER A 209 -15.70 7.60 -11.88
N GLY A 210 -14.58 8.10 -11.37
CA GLY A 210 -14.45 9.45 -10.82
C GLY A 210 -15.18 9.66 -9.49
N ASN A 211 -15.66 8.57 -8.86
CA ASN A 211 -16.24 8.63 -7.52
C ASN A 211 -15.13 8.77 -6.47
N LEU A 212 -14.73 10.02 -6.21
CA LEU A 212 -13.63 10.36 -5.33
C LEU A 212 -14.13 11.15 -4.11
N PRO A 213 -14.78 10.50 -3.11
CA PRO A 213 -15.35 11.17 -1.94
C PRO A 213 -14.30 11.64 -0.91
N TYR A 214 -13.06 11.86 -1.36
CA TYR A 214 -11.92 12.23 -0.54
C TYR A 214 -11.59 13.71 -0.73
N LYS A 215 -11.04 14.35 0.31
CA LYS A 215 -10.51 15.72 0.23
C LYS A 215 -9.09 15.74 -0.31
N ILE A 216 -8.32 14.68 -0.01
CA ILE A 216 -6.92 14.55 -0.42
C ILE A 216 -6.70 13.14 -0.97
N ILE A 217 -5.99 13.05 -2.09
CA ILE A 217 -5.52 11.78 -2.66
C ILE A 217 -4.00 11.86 -2.74
N LEU A 218 -3.33 10.91 -2.10
CA LEU A 218 -1.91 10.62 -2.35
C LEU A 218 -1.85 9.64 -3.51
N LEU A 219 -1.17 10.01 -4.59
CA LEU A 219 -1.00 9.18 -5.78
C LEU A 219 0.49 8.84 -5.96
N PRO A 220 1.00 7.81 -5.25
CA PRO A 220 2.33 7.26 -5.47
C PRO A 220 2.41 6.54 -6.83
N ASN A 221 3.60 6.54 -7.42
CA ASN A 221 3.90 5.92 -8.72
C ASN A 221 2.82 6.11 -9.82
N PRO A 222 2.50 7.34 -10.22
CA PRO A 222 1.46 7.66 -11.22
C PRO A 222 1.86 7.34 -12.68
N TYR A 223 2.62 6.27 -12.94
CA TYR A 223 3.31 6.07 -14.22
C TYR A 223 2.36 5.89 -15.41
N LEU A 224 1.37 5.03 -15.24
CA LEU A 224 0.33 4.72 -16.20
C LEU A 224 -1.00 5.31 -15.71
N LEU A 225 -1.57 6.22 -16.52
CA LEU A 225 -2.87 6.83 -16.29
C LEU A 225 -3.60 6.98 -17.63
N SER A 226 -4.82 6.46 -17.70
CA SER A 226 -5.66 6.70 -18.87
C SER A 226 -6.11 8.16 -18.93
N LYS A 227 -6.46 8.65 -20.12
CA LYS A 227 -7.05 10.00 -20.27
C LYS A 227 -8.34 10.14 -19.45
N GLN A 228 -9.14 9.08 -19.34
CA GLN A 228 -10.36 9.09 -18.54
C GLN A 228 -10.05 9.29 -17.04
N GLN A 229 -9.13 8.49 -16.48
CA GLN A 229 -8.69 8.61 -15.09
C GLN A 229 -8.13 10.00 -14.81
N TYR A 230 -7.31 10.52 -15.72
CA TYR A 230 -6.76 11.86 -15.65
C TYR A 230 -7.85 12.95 -15.65
N ASN A 231 -8.80 12.88 -16.56
CA ASN A 231 -9.90 13.85 -16.67
C ASN A 231 -10.77 13.84 -15.41
N ASN A 232 -11.06 12.67 -14.85
CA ASN A 232 -11.79 12.51 -13.60
C ASN A 232 -11.00 13.11 -12.42
N LEU A 233 -9.69 12.85 -12.32
CA LEU A 233 -8.81 13.46 -11.33
C LEU A 233 -8.80 14.99 -11.47
N LYS A 234 -8.62 15.53 -12.68
CA LYS A 234 -8.60 16.99 -12.95
C LYS A 234 -9.93 17.64 -12.55
N LYS A 235 -11.06 16.99 -12.83
CA LYS A 235 -12.41 17.43 -12.43
C LYS A 235 -12.62 17.38 -10.92
N TRP A 236 -12.11 16.35 -10.25
CA TRP A 236 -12.14 16.27 -8.78
C TRP A 236 -11.28 17.36 -8.14
N ILE A 237 -10.08 17.62 -8.65
CA ILE A 237 -9.23 18.72 -8.19
C ILE A 237 -9.96 20.07 -8.39
N SER A 238 -10.54 20.32 -9.57
CA SER A 238 -11.21 21.60 -9.86
C SER A 238 -12.39 21.90 -8.92
N ARG A 239 -13.01 20.85 -8.35
CA ARG A 239 -14.10 20.92 -7.36
C ARG A 239 -13.62 21.08 -5.90
N GLY A 240 -12.32 21.10 -5.65
CA GLY A 240 -11.75 21.32 -4.31
C GLY A 240 -10.86 20.20 -3.79
N GLY A 241 -10.62 19.15 -4.59
CA GLY A 241 -9.67 18.09 -4.25
C GLY A 241 -8.22 18.58 -4.17
N THR A 242 -7.42 17.95 -3.31
CA THR A 242 -5.96 18.14 -3.28
C THR A 242 -5.26 16.85 -3.69
N LEU A 243 -4.66 16.86 -4.88
CA LEU A 243 -3.79 15.77 -5.34
C LEU A 243 -2.37 16.00 -4.82
N ILE A 244 -1.76 14.97 -4.23
CA ILE A 244 -0.32 14.94 -3.91
C ILE A 244 0.28 13.75 -4.64
N THR A 245 1.22 14.00 -5.55
CA THR A 245 1.80 12.97 -6.41
C THR A 245 3.29 13.22 -6.65
N GLU A 246 3.92 12.34 -7.39
CA GLU A 246 5.38 12.26 -7.56
C GLU A 246 5.78 12.04 -9.02
N ALA A 247 7.09 11.86 -9.26
CA ALA A 247 7.67 11.67 -10.59
C ALA A 247 6.94 10.63 -11.45
N ARG A 248 7.05 10.80 -12.75
CA ARG A 248 6.43 10.00 -13.82
C ARG A 248 4.91 10.12 -13.90
N PHE A 249 4.33 11.27 -13.53
CA PHE A 249 2.89 11.46 -13.58
C PHE A 249 2.34 11.40 -15.01
N GLY A 250 1.56 10.35 -15.29
CA GLY A 250 0.84 10.15 -16.55
C GLY A 250 1.75 10.21 -17.77
N LEU A 251 2.88 9.50 -17.73
CA LEU A 251 3.77 9.35 -18.88
C LEU A 251 3.24 8.32 -19.87
N LYS A 252 2.50 7.31 -19.39
CA LYS A 252 1.95 6.23 -20.21
C LYS A 252 0.43 6.19 -20.23
N ASP A 253 -0.12 5.79 -21.37
CA ASP A 253 -1.55 5.49 -21.56
C ASP A 253 -1.93 4.09 -21.08
N GLU A 254 -3.22 3.77 -21.12
CA GLU A 254 -3.79 2.48 -20.73
C GLU A 254 -3.23 1.27 -21.49
N ASN A 255 -2.62 1.49 -22.66
CA ASN A 255 -1.97 0.45 -23.46
C ASN A 255 -0.47 0.32 -23.14
N GLY A 256 0.05 1.13 -22.22
CA GLY A 256 1.46 1.18 -21.85
C GLY A 256 2.34 1.94 -22.85
N HIS A 257 1.75 2.71 -23.77
CA HIS A 257 2.48 3.57 -24.69
C HIS A 257 2.77 4.92 -24.04
N LEU A 258 3.92 5.50 -24.36
CA LEU A 258 4.23 6.86 -23.92
C LEU A 258 3.30 7.85 -24.62
N TYR A 259 2.77 8.80 -23.85
CA TYR A 259 2.15 9.98 -24.44
C TYR A 259 3.23 10.84 -25.10
N PRO A 260 3.03 11.32 -26.35
CA PRO A 260 3.91 12.31 -26.96
C PRO A 260 4.02 13.60 -26.12
N THR A 261 2.94 13.94 -25.41
CA THR A 261 2.89 15.01 -24.42
C THR A 261 2.30 14.44 -23.13
N PRO A 262 3.12 14.18 -22.10
CA PRO A 262 2.66 13.60 -20.85
C PRO A 262 1.57 14.42 -20.16
N LEU A 263 0.69 13.74 -19.43
CA LEU A 263 -0.46 14.36 -18.76
C LEU A 263 -0.05 15.37 -17.66
N LEU A 264 1.18 15.26 -17.15
CA LEU A 264 1.73 16.22 -16.19
C LEU A 264 1.87 17.63 -16.80
N GLU A 265 2.11 17.74 -18.11
CA GLU A 265 2.30 19.04 -18.76
C GLU A 265 0.99 19.83 -18.75
N ASP A 266 -0.13 19.19 -19.12
CA ASP A 266 -1.47 19.79 -19.04
C ASP A 266 -1.88 20.08 -17.59
N LEU A 267 -1.51 19.21 -16.64
CA LEU A 267 -1.88 19.40 -15.24
C LEU A 267 -1.19 20.61 -14.60
N LEU A 268 0.11 20.79 -14.87
CA LEU A 268 0.97 21.72 -14.13
C LEU A 268 1.39 22.95 -14.95
N GLY A 269 1.28 22.89 -16.28
CA GLY A 269 1.82 23.89 -17.19
C GLY A 269 3.34 23.91 -17.20
N ILE A 270 3.97 22.74 -17.20
CA ILE A 270 5.43 22.56 -17.28
C ILE A 270 5.77 21.68 -18.49
N VAL A 271 7.01 21.75 -18.97
CA VAL A 271 7.49 20.88 -20.05
C VAL A 271 8.38 19.79 -19.46
N TYR A 272 8.00 18.54 -19.66
CA TYR A 272 8.76 17.36 -19.29
C TYR A 272 9.85 17.09 -20.33
N GLU A 273 11.06 16.75 -19.89
CA GLU A 273 12.17 16.43 -20.80
C GLU A 273 12.55 14.95 -20.71
N TYR A 274 12.72 14.42 -19.50
CA TYR A 274 13.16 13.05 -19.28
C TYR A 274 12.90 12.61 -17.84
N THR A 275 12.96 11.31 -17.60
CA THR A 275 13.05 10.73 -16.25
C THR A 275 14.41 10.07 -16.09
N GLU A 276 15.11 10.42 -15.02
CA GLU A 276 16.37 9.80 -14.61
C GLU A 276 16.11 8.81 -13.47
N PRO A 277 16.48 7.53 -13.63
CA PRO A 277 16.60 6.59 -12.52
C PRO A 277 17.78 6.98 -11.62
N THR A 278 17.55 6.99 -10.32
CA THR A 278 18.51 7.36 -9.29
C THR A 278 18.51 6.33 -8.16
N ARG A 279 19.50 6.38 -7.26
CA ARG A 279 19.49 5.58 -6.03
C ARG A 279 18.29 5.87 -5.11
N LYS A 280 17.60 6.99 -5.30
CA LYS A 280 16.44 7.40 -4.48
C LYS A 280 15.09 7.17 -5.17
N GLY A 281 15.08 6.52 -6.33
CA GLY A 281 13.92 6.36 -7.19
C GLY A 281 14.11 7.11 -8.49
N PHE A 282 13.12 7.87 -8.93
CA PHE A 282 13.09 8.63 -10.18
C PHE A 282 13.21 10.13 -9.90
N LEU A 283 13.79 10.84 -10.85
CA LEU A 283 13.85 12.30 -10.91
C LEU A 283 13.45 12.74 -12.33
N ASP A 284 12.39 13.54 -12.43
CA ASP A 284 11.94 14.11 -13.69
C ASP A 284 12.67 15.43 -13.96
N GLY A 285 13.30 15.50 -15.13
CA GLY A 285 13.84 16.69 -15.75
C GLY A 285 12.70 17.56 -16.29
N ILE A 286 12.70 18.83 -15.90
CA ILE A 286 11.69 19.82 -16.32
C ILE A 286 12.43 20.95 -17.00
N LYS A 287 12.01 21.29 -18.23
CA LYS A 287 12.64 22.33 -19.04
C LYS A 287 12.76 23.64 -18.27
N GLY A 288 13.95 24.24 -18.33
CA GLY A 288 14.24 25.53 -17.70
C GLY A 288 14.29 25.50 -16.17
N LYS A 289 14.23 24.33 -15.53
CA LYS A 289 14.40 24.20 -14.08
C LYS A 289 15.72 23.50 -13.72
N PRO A 290 16.30 23.81 -12.54
CA PRO A 290 17.48 23.10 -12.08
C PRO A 290 17.19 21.60 -11.93
N LYS A 291 18.17 20.76 -12.30
CA LYS A 291 18.13 19.30 -12.13
C LYS A 291 18.26 18.91 -10.66
N ARG A 292 17.20 19.15 -9.87
CA ARG A 292 17.14 18.82 -8.43
C ARG A 292 15.72 18.45 -7.98
N SER A 293 15.64 17.72 -6.88
CA SER A 293 14.39 17.38 -6.19
C SER A 293 13.65 18.63 -5.69
N GLN A 294 12.43 18.84 -6.17
CA GLN A 294 11.59 19.98 -5.83
C GLN A 294 10.10 19.61 -5.84
N ILE A 295 9.30 20.41 -5.13
CA ILE A 295 7.84 20.29 -5.10
C ILE A 295 7.24 21.50 -5.82
N ILE A 296 6.34 21.24 -6.76
CA ILE A 296 5.61 22.21 -7.56
C ILE A 296 4.14 22.13 -7.16
N ALA A 297 3.49 23.27 -6.93
CA ALA A 297 2.07 23.32 -6.63
C ALA A 297 1.35 24.16 -7.68
N LYS A 298 0.23 23.65 -8.20
CA LYS A 298 -0.64 24.34 -9.16
C LYS A 298 -2.06 24.38 -8.62
N LYS A 299 -2.65 25.58 -8.53
CA LYS A 299 -4.08 25.75 -8.25
C LYS A 299 -4.87 25.39 -9.50
N ILE A 300 -5.92 24.59 -9.35
CA ILE A 300 -6.81 24.16 -10.44
C ILE A 300 -8.23 24.29 -9.89
N GLY A 301 -9.00 25.24 -10.43
CA GLY A 301 -10.32 25.59 -9.88
C GLY A 301 -10.26 25.91 -8.37
N LYS A 302 -11.08 25.21 -7.59
CA LYS A 302 -11.15 25.32 -6.12
C LYS A 302 -10.09 24.50 -5.38
N GLY A 303 -9.40 23.59 -6.06
CA GLY A 303 -8.41 22.70 -5.48
C GLY A 303 -6.99 22.95 -5.99
N LYS A 304 -6.12 21.96 -5.82
CA LYS A 304 -4.71 22.05 -6.22
C LYS A 304 -4.08 20.68 -6.48
N ALA A 305 -3.09 20.66 -7.37
CA ALA A 305 -2.14 19.57 -7.52
C ALA A 305 -0.80 19.95 -6.87
N ILE A 306 -0.24 19.03 -6.08
CA ILE A 306 1.09 19.12 -5.48
C ILE A 306 1.92 17.99 -6.06
N TYR A 307 2.91 18.34 -6.85
CA TYR A 307 3.74 17.41 -7.61
C TYR A 307 5.18 17.49 -7.13
N ALA A 308 5.75 16.36 -6.70
CA ALA A 308 7.19 16.23 -6.53
C ALA A 308 7.80 15.71 -7.83
N ASN A 309 8.78 16.39 -8.42
CA ASN A 309 9.47 15.88 -9.61
C ASN A 309 10.43 14.73 -9.30
N PHE A 310 10.30 14.10 -8.13
CA PHE A 310 11.13 13.00 -7.67
C PHE A 310 10.27 12.05 -6.83
N SER A 311 10.77 10.87 -6.54
CA SER A 311 10.09 9.81 -5.76
C SER A 311 9.95 10.13 -4.28
N ILE A 312 9.15 11.15 -3.97
CA ILE A 312 9.00 11.68 -2.62
C ILE A 312 8.50 10.63 -1.64
N PHE A 313 7.57 9.75 -2.03
CA PHE A 313 7.04 8.77 -1.09
C PHE A 313 8.05 7.63 -0.85
N LEU A 314 8.79 7.21 -1.88
CA LEU A 314 9.92 6.28 -1.68
C LEU A 314 10.98 6.87 -0.75
N GLU A 315 11.33 8.15 -0.91
CA GLU A 315 12.24 8.82 0.02
C GLU A 315 11.69 8.88 1.46
N ILE A 316 10.37 9.08 1.63
CA ILE A 316 9.71 9.02 2.94
C ILE A 316 9.85 7.63 3.55
N ARG A 317 9.56 6.57 2.78
CA ARG A 317 9.74 5.17 3.20
C ARG A 317 11.19 4.90 3.62
N ASN A 318 12.14 5.46 2.88
CA ASN A 318 13.58 5.34 3.14
C ASN A 318 14.10 6.29 4.24
N GLY A 319 13.21 6.93 5.00
CA GLY A 319 13.57 7.66 6.22
C GLY A 319 13.70 9.19 6.09
N SER A 320 13.28 9.80 4.97
CA SER A 320 13.34 11.25 4.82
C SER A 320 12.36 11.99 5.74
N LYS A 321 12.85 12.43 6.91
CA LYS A 321 12.08 13.23 7.88
C LYS A 321 11.63 14.57 7.29
N LYS A 322 12.45 15.17 6.41
CA LYS A 322 12.14 16.43 5.72
C LYS A 322 10.86 16.30 4.90
N TRP A 323 10.78 15.28 4.04
CA TRP A 323 9.63 15.09 3.16
C TRP A 323 8.41 14.58 3.92
N LEU A 324 8.61 13.73 4.93
CA LEU A 324 7.52 13.30 5.80
C LEU A 324 6.83 14.49 6.49
N LYS A 325 7.60 15.41 7.05
CA LYS A 325 7.07 16.65 7.66
C LYS A 325 6.38 17.54 6.61
N ALA A 326 6.96 17.63 5.41
CA ALA A 326 6.39 18.42 4.31
C ALA A 326 5.01 17.90 3.89
N ILE A 327 4.85 16.60 3.67
CA ILE A 327 3.57 15.97 3.29
C ILE A 327 2.57 16.05 4.43
N ARG A 328 2.95 15.73 5.68
CA ARG A 328 2.03 15.82 6.83
C ARG A 328 1.46 17.22 7.04
N ARG A 329 2.22 18.28 6.73
CA ARG A 329 1.70 19.65 6.77
C ARG A 329 0.63 19.92 5.71
N LYS A 330 0.63 19.20 4.58
CA LYS A 330 -0.38 19.31 3.53
C LYS A 330 -1.63 18.47 3.81
N LEU A 331 -1.55 17.52 4.74
CA LEU A 331 -2.67 16.68 5.18
C LEU A 331 -3.54 17.32 6.27
N LYS A 332 -3.06 18.40 6.91
CA LYS A 332 -3.81 19.19 7.90
C LYS A 332 -4.63 20.26 7.19
#